data_AF-A0A922M8Z1-F1
#
_entry.id   AF-A0A922M8Z1-F1
#
_cell.length_a   1.000
_cell.length_b   1.000
_cell.length_c   1.000
_cell.angle_alpha   90.00
_cell.angle_beta   90.00
_cell.angle_gamma   90.00
#
_symmetry.space_group_name_H-M   'P 1'
#
loop_
_entity.id
_entity.type
_entity.pdbx_description
1 polymer ?
#
loop_
_entity_poly.entity_id
_entity_poly.type
_entity_poly.pdbx_seq_one_letter_code
_entity_poly.pdbx_strand_id
1 'polypeptide(L)'
;MFEYLFHTINDAINLNYDGIIGSNFIQHFKIDIHYSTNTLNLENYKIPIFLSKPSYVIPPRSETVIECPVSNLSEVANLKEGLILDHKIRDGVFLANCIVSLKPNNRVNVSILNTTEHEVPIDNYEVKLTPID
;
A
#
# COMPACT_ATOMS: atom_id res chain seq x y z
N MET A 1 16.31 -18.74 26.32
CA MET A 1 14.83 -18.73 26.20
C MET A 1 14.45 -17.26 26.22
N PHE A 2 13.81 -16.77 25.15
CA PHE A 2 13.42 -15.37 25.07
C PHE A 2 12.03 -15.22 25.69
N GLU A 3 11.92 -14.31 26.64
CA GLU A 3 10.62 -13.91 27.19
C GLU A 3 10.28 -12.54 26.62
N TYR A 4 9.13 -12.47 25.95
CA TYR A 4 8.61 -11.22 25.41
C TYR A 4 7.11 -11.16 25.69
N LEU A 5 6.65 -10.02 26.21
CA LEU A 5 5.24 -9.82 26.51
C LEU A 5 4.50 -9.43 25.23
N PHE A 6 3.47 -10.19 24.88
CA PHE A 6 2.57 -9.89 23.78
C PHE A 6 1.12 -9.91 24.27
N HIS A 7 0.24 -9.28 23.51
CA HIS A 7 -1.19 -9.27 23.78
C HIS A 7 -1.90 -10.29 22.91
N THR A 8 -2.83 -11.03 23.49
CA THR A 8 -3.80 -11.83 22.74
C THR A 8 -5.04 -10.98 22.49
N ILE A 9 -5.60 -11.11 21.30
CA ILE A 9 -6.81 -10.40 20.89
C ILE A 9 -7.93 -11.43 20.82
N ASN A 10 -9.14 -11.05 21.23
CA ASN A 10 -10.32 -11.92 21.14
C ASN A 10 -10.64 -12.17 19.65
N ASP A 11 -10.92 -13.43 19.30
CA ASP A 11 -11.32 -13.87 17.95
C ASP A 11 -12.50 -13.08 17.36
N ALA A 12 -13.32 -12.42 18.19
CA ALA A 12 -14.36 -11.51 17.75
C ALA A 12 -13.83 -10.32 16.93
N ILE A 13 -12.55 -9.96 17.09
CA ILE A 13 -11.86 -8.96 16.28
C ILE A 13 -11.27 -9.72 15.10
N ASN A 14 -11.99 -9.68 13.97
CA ASN A 14 -11.70 -10.42 12.76
C ASN A 14 -10.41 -9.92 12.07
N LEU A 15 -9.25 -10.27 12.63
CA LEU A 15 -7.94 -9.98 12.06
C LEU A 15 -7.62 -11.04 11.00
N ASN A 16 -7.21 -10.58 9.82
CA ASN A 16 -6.80 -11.45 8.72
C ASN A 16 -5.39 -12.07 8.92
N TYR A 17 -4.84 -12.02 10.14
CA TYR A 17 -3.47 -12.43 10.45
C TYR A 17 -3.41 -13.15 11.78
N ASP A 18 -2.56 -14.17 11.90
CA ASP A 18 -2.35 -14.93 13.15
C ASP A 18 -1.67 -14.09 14.25
N GLY A 19 -0.96 -13.02 13.86
CA GLY A 19 -0.28 -12.14 14.80
C GLY A 19 0.33 -10.92 14.12
N ILE A 20 0.59 -9.88 14.91
CA ILE A 20 1.20 -8.62 14.46
C ILE A 20 2.49 -8.41 15.24
N ILE A 21 3.59 -8.20 14.53
CA ILE A 21 4.88 -7.82 15.12
C ILE A 21 4.98 -6.30 15.14
N GLY A 22 4.91 -5.73 16.33
CA GLY A 22 5.04 -4.29 16.55
C GLY A 22 6.49 -3.79 16.51
N SER A 23 6.65 -2.47 16.43
CA SER A 23 7.95 -1.80 16.50
C SER A 23 8.69 -2.07 17.82
N ASN A 24 7.96 -2.27 18.91
CA ASN A 24 8.49 -2.65 20.21
C ASN A 24 9.25 -4.00 20.17
N PHE A 25 8.74 -4.99 19.44
CA PHE A 25 9.39 -6.29 19.28
C PHE A 25 10.66 -6.15 18.45
N ILE A 26 10.56 -5.42 17.33
CA ILE A 26 11.68 -5.14 16.43
C ILE A 26 12.82 -4.45 17.18
N GLN A 27 12.51 -3.44 17.99
CA GLN A 27 13.50 -2.72 18.80
C GLN A 27 14.10 -3.58 19.92
N HIS A 28 13.26 -4.34 20.64
CA HIS A 28 13.70 -5.18 21.75
C HIS A 28 14.73 -6.23 21.30
N PHE A 29 14.45 -6.89 20.18
CA PHE A 29 15.30 -7.94 19.62
C PHE A 29 16.36 -7.44 18.64
N LYS A 30 16.48 -6.11 18.47
CA LYS A 30 17.41 -5.47 17.53
C LYS A 30 17.35 -6.10 16.14
N ILE A 31 16.12 -6.26 15.65
CA ILE A 31 15.86 -6.89 14.36
C ILE A 31 16.23 -5.92 13.23
N ASP A 32 17.02 -6.41 12.28
CA ASP A 32 17.37 -5.68 11.07
C ASP A 32 16.56 -6.20 9.88
N ILE A 33 15.79 -5.32 9.23
CA ILE A 33 14.99 -5.67 8.06
C ILE A 33 15.67 -5.14 6.79
N HIS A 34 16.12 -6.06 5.94
CA HIS A 34 16.71 -5.76 4.65
C HIS A 34 15.68 -5.96 3.53
N TYR A 35 15.02 -4.87 3.13
CA TYR A 35 14.01 -4.87 2.08
C TYR A 35 14.56 -5.20 0.68
N SER A 36 15.85 -4.90 0.41
CA SER A 36 16.49 -5.21 -0.88
C SER A 36 16.70 -6.71 -1.09
N THR A 37 16.95 -7.45 0.00
CA THR A 37 17.17 -8.90 -0.02
C THR A 37 15.98 -9.68 0.50
N ASN A 38 14.87 -9.00 0.84
CA ASN A 38 13.68 -9.60 1.45
C ASN A 38 14.02 -10.50 2.64
N THR A 39 14.89 -10.02 3.53
CA THR A 39 15.35 -10.80 4.69
C THR A 39 15.28 -9.99 5.98
N LEU A 40 14.82 -10.63 7.04
CA LEU A 40 14.85 -10.16 8.40
C LEU A 40 15.96 -10.89 9.15
N ASN A 41 16.86 -10.16 9.78
CA ASN A 41 17.90 -10.73 10.62
C ASN A 41 17.49 -10.61 12.08
N LEU A 42 17.53 -11.74 12.78
CA LEU A 42 17.29 -11.85 14.22
C LEU A 42 18.47 -12.62 14.81
N GLU A 43 19.40 -11.91 15.43
CA GLU A 43 20.67 -12.47 15.91
C GLU A 43 21.41 -13.26 14.81
N ASN A 44 21.53 -14.59 14.96
CA ASN A 44 22.18 -15.48 14.00
C ASN A 44 21.22 -16.06 12.96
N TYR A 45 19.93 -15.72 13.02
CA TYR A 45 18.92 -16.19 12.10
C TYR A 45 18.67 -15.18 10.99
N LYS A 46 18.67 -15.69 9.77
CA LYS A 46 18.26 -14.95 8.57
C LYS A 46 16.95 -15.52 8.08
N ILE A 47 15.87 -14.78 8.32
CA ILE A 47 14.49 -15.19 8.04
C ILE A 47 14.06 -14.53 6.73
N PRO A 48 13.68 -15.27 5.70
CA PRO A 48 13.12 -14.68 4.49
C PRO A 48 11.76 -14.05 4.81
N ILE A 49 11.50 -12.86 4.28
CA ILE A 49 10.22 -12.17 4.40
C ILE A 49 9.59 -11.99 3.02
N PHE A 50 8.26 -11.98 2.97
CA PHE A 50 7.51 -11.77 1.75
C PHE A 50 6.77 -10.44 1.85
N LEU A 51 7.07 -9.52 0.93
CA LEU A 51 6.37 -8.24 0.87
C LEU A 51 5.05 -8.43 0.11
N SER A 52 3.93 -8.23 0.80
CA SER A 52 2.62 -8.17 0.16
C SER A 52 2.47 -6.85 -0.59
N LYS A 53 1.93 -6.90 -1.81
CA LYS A 53 1.51 -5.69 -2.50
C LYS A 53 0.23 -5.15 -1.83
N PRO A 54 0.05 -3.83 -1.72
CA PRO A 54 -1.19 -3.27 -1.22
C PRO A 54 -2.36 -3.67 -2.12
N SER A 55 -3.40 -4.20 -1.49
CA SER A 55 -4.68 -4.54 -2.12
C SER A 55 -5.76 -3.72 -1.44
N TYR A 56 -6.62 -3.10 -2.23
CA TYR A 56 -7.71 -2.27 -1.75
C TYR A 56 -9.04 -2.89 -2.17
N VAL A 57 -9.98 -2.98 -1.24
CA VAL A 57 -11.36 -3.38 -1.53
C VAL A 57 -12.20 -2.11 -1.59
N ILE A 58 -12.66 -1.76 -2.78
CA ILE A 58 -13.46 -0.55 -3.00
C ILE A 58 -14.94 -0.92 -2.77
N PRO A 59 -15.62 -0.32 -1.78
CA PRO A 59 -17.02 -0.63 -1.49
C PRO A 59 -17.95 -0.36 -2.69
N PRO A 60 -19.12 -1.02 -2.77
CA PRO A 60 -20.12 -0.73 -3.79
C PRO A 60 -20.55 0.73 -3.75
N ARG A 61 -20.86 1.31 -4.92
CA ARG A 61 -21.41 2.67 -5.06
C ARG A 61 -20.66 3.72 -4.21
N SER A 62 -19.33 3.67 -4.21
CA SER A 62 -18.49 4.50 -3.36
C SER A 62 -17.35 5.13 -4.13
N GLU A 63 -16.86 6.24 -3.59
CA GLU A 63 -15.61 6.85 -3.99
C GLU A 63 -14.59 6.64 -2.85
N THR A 64 -13.45 6.04 -3.18
CA THR A 64 -12.42 5.68 -2.20
C THR A 64 -11.08 6.24 -2.64
N VAL A 65 -10.41 6.93 -1.71
CA VAL A 65 -9.03 7.41 -1.93
C VAL A 65 -8.06 6.29 -1.56
N ILE A 66 -7.24 5.88 -2.53
CA ILE A 66 -6.18 4.89 -2.33
C ILE A 66 -4.81 5.44 -2.71
N GLU A 67 -3.75 4.84 -2.19
CA GLU A 67 -2.39 5.20 -2.57
C GLU A 67 -1.86 4.27 -3.66
N CYS A 68 -1.47 4.85 -4.80
CA CYS A 68 -0.98 4.14 -5.98
C CYS A 68 0.48 4.50 -6.33
N PRO A 69 1.30 3.53 -6.78
CA PRO A 69 2.60 3.80 -7.37
C PRO A 69 2.50 4.54 -8.72
N VAL A 70 3.48 5.40 -9.00
CA VAL A 70 3.61 6.09 -10.30
C VAL A 70 4.51 5.26 -11.22
N SER A 71 4.03 4.96 -12.43
CA SER A 71 4.74 4.12 -13.41
C SER A 71 5.77 4.87 -14.25
N ASN A 72 5.58 6.16 -14.50
CA ASN A 72 6.41 6.96 -15.40
C ASN A 72 7.42 7.86 -14.69
N LEU A 73 8.00 7.40 -13.57
CA LEU A 73 8.92 8.19 -12.73
C LEU A 73 10.13 8.77 -13.49
N SER A 74 10.64 8.08 -14.49
CA SER A 74 11.76 8.57 -15.32
C SER A 74 11.40 9.83 -16.11
N GLU A 75 10.13 9.99 -16.47
CA GLU A 75 9.62 11.14 -17.23
C GLU A 75 9.25 12.32 -16.30
N VAL A 76 8.90 12.01 -15.05
CA VAL A 76 8.39 12.98 -14.06
C VAL A 76 9.33 13.20 -12.88
N ALA A 77 10.61 12.84 -13.01
CA ALA A 77 11.59 12.79 -11.91
C ALA A 77 11.74 14.11 -11.13
N ASN A 78 11.43 15.25 -11.76
CA ASN A 78 11.53 16.58 -11.14
C ASN A 78 10.18 17.18 -10.72
N LEU A 79 9.07 16.46 -10.93
CA LEU A 79 7.74 16.95 -10.59
C LEU A 79 7.41 16.67 -9.13
N LYS A 80 7.02 17.73 -8.41
CA LYS A 80 6.43 17.62 -7.06
C LYS A 80 4.93 17.40 -7.11
N GLU A 81 4.29 17.89 -8.17
CA GLU A 81 2.85 17.82 -8.38
C GLU A 81 2.58 17.51 -9.85
N GLY A 82 1.44 16.89 -10.13
CA GLY A 82 1.01 16.57 -11.48
C GLY A 82 -0.46 16.23 -11.55
N LEU A 83 -0.94 16.06 -12.78
CA LEU A 83 -2.30 15.67 -13.10
C LEU A 83 -2.37 14.18 -13.40
N ILE A 84 -3.37 13.53 -12.83
CA ILE A 84 -3.81 12.19 -13.21
C ILE A 84 -5.09 12.33 -14.00
N LEU A 85 -5.10 11.79 -15.21
CA LEU A 85 -6.27 11.82 -16.07
C LEU A 85 -7.24 10.71 -15.69
N ASP A 86 -8.53 11.04 -15.74
CA ASP A 86 -9.59 10.06 -15.53
C ASP A 86 -9.53 8.97 -16.58
N HIS A 87 -9.76 7.75 -16.15
CA HIS A 87 -9.91 6.63 -17.07
C HIS A 87 -10.65 5.49 -16.41
N LYS A 88 -11.24 4.67 -17.26
CA LYS A 88 -11.91 3.45 -16.85
C LYS A 88 -10.88 2.39 -16.49
N ILE A 89 -10.91 1.92 -15.25
CA ILE A 89 -10.08 0.79 -14.78
C ILE A 89 -10.72 -0.52 -15.27
N ARG A 90 -12.04 -0.65 -15.08
CA ARG A 90 -12.87 -1.77 -15.56
C ARG A 90 -14.33 -1.33 -15.62
N ASP A 91 -15.22 -2.22 -16.04
CA ASP A 91 -16.66 -1.93 -16.09
C ASP A 91 -17.19 -1.51 -14.72
N GLY A 92 -17.74 -0.29 -14.66
CA GLY A 92 -18.27 0.31 -13.44
C GLY A 92 -17.21 0.78 -12.43
N VAL A 93 -15.93 0.83 -12.80
CA VAL A 93 -14.86 1.32 -11.91
C VAL A 93 -13.94 2.28 -12.63
N PHE A 94 -13.79 3.48 -12.08
CA PHE A 94 -13.14 4.61 -12.73
C PHE A 94 -12.11 5.23 -11.81
N LEU A 95 -10.98 5.64 -12.38
CA LEU A 95 -10.06 6.57 -11.74
C LEU A 95 -10.57 7.98 -12.00
N ALA A 96 -10.69 8.80 -10.95
CA ALA A 96 -11.04 10.20 -11.10
C ALA A 96 -9.84 11.02 -11.60
N ASN A 97 -10.15 12.10 -12.33
CA ASN A 97 -9.16 13.10 -12.67
C ASN A 97 -8.81 13.91 -11.41
N CYS A 98 -7.53 13.96 -11.06
CA CYS A 98 -7.10 14.71 -9.89
C CYS A 98 -5.69 15.30 -10.04
N ILE A 99 -5.50 16.48 -9.42
CA ILE A 99 -4.18 17.04 -9.14
C ILE A 99 -3.64 16.35 -7.89
N VAL A 100 -2.41 15.84 -7.98
CA VAL A 100 -1.79 15.07 -6.90
C VAL A 100 -0.36 15.53 -6.65
N SER A 101 0.08 15.41 -5.40
CA SER A 101 1.47 15.63 -5.00
C SER A 101 2.22 14.29 -4.94
N LEU A 102 3.40 14.22 -5.56
CA LEU A 102 4.28 13.05 -5.53
C LEU A 102 4.95 12.93 -4.16
N LYS A 103 4.72 11.82 -3.46
CA LYS A 103 5.32 11.54 -2.16
C LYS A 103 6.76 11.01 -2.31
N PRO A 104 7.60 11.09 -1.27
CA PRO A 104 8.98 10.58 -1.30
C PRO A 104 9.12 9.09 -1.62
N ASN A 105 8.06 8.30 -1.41
CA ASN A 105 8.01 6.87 -1.74
C ASN A 105 7.58 6.60 -3.19
N ASN A 106 7.55 7.61 -4.06
CA ASN A 106 7.11 7.52 -5.47
C ASN A 106 5.64 7.10 -5.64
N ARG A 107 4.79 7.50 -4.70
CA ARG A 107 3.36 7.19 -4.70
C ARG A 107 2.51 8.46 -4.59
N VAL A 108 1.24 8.32 -4.96
CA VAL A 108 0.25 9.40 -5.00
C VAL A 108 -1.09 8.90 -4.46
N ASN A 109 -1.88 9.80 -3.87
CA ASN A 109 -3.24 9.49 -3.47
C ASN A 109 -4.18 9.77 -4.64
N VAL A 110 -4.99 8.78 -5.02
CA VAL A 110 -5.94 8.89 -6.12
C VAL A 110 -7.33 8.46 -5.68
N SER A 111 -8.34 9.02 -6.33
CA SER A 111 -9.72 8.66 -6.06
C SER A 111 -10.21 7.63 -7.07
N ILE A 112 -10.72 6.52 -6.57
CA ILE A 112 -11.36 5.47 -7.38
C ILE A 112 -12.85 5.44 -7.07
N LEU A 113 -13.66 5.59 -8.12
CA LEU A 113 -15.10 5.47 -8.08
C LEU A 113 -15.51 4.05 -8.48
N ASN A 114 -16.22 3.36 -7.60
CA ASN A 114 -16.92 2.11 -7.89
C ASN A 114 -18.43 2.40 -8.02
N THR A 115 -18.98 2.27 -9.21
CA THR A 115 -20.41 2.43 -9.49
C THR A 115 -21.17 1.10 -9.51
N THR A 116 -20.52 -0.02 -9.20
CA THR A 116 -21.15 -1.35 -9.20
C THR A 116 -21.86 -1.62 -7.87
N GLU A 117 -22.69 -2.67 -7.86
CA GLU A 117 -23.41 -3.16 -6.69
C GLU A 117 -22.57 -4.05 -5.76
N HIS A 118 -21.31 -4.35 -6.13
CA HIS A 118 -20.45 -5.25 -5.39
C HIS A 118 -19.09 -4.62 -5.08
N GLU A 119 -18.42 -5.19 -4.08
CA GLU A 119 -17.05 -4.80 -3.73
C GLU A 119 -16.10 -5.16 -4.86
N VAL A 120 -15.14 -4.29 -5.13
CA VAL A 120 -14.16 -4.51 -6.17
C VAL A 120 -12.75 -4.50 -5.58
N PRO A 121 -11.99 -5.61 -5.71
CA PRO A 121 -10.58 -5.62 -5.36
C PRO A 121 -9.76 -4.90 -6.44
N ILE A 122 -8.88 -4.02 -5.99
CA ILE A 122 -7.89 -3.28 -6.76
C ILE A 122 -6.51 -3.62 -6.20
N ASP A 123 -5.77 -4.43 -6.95
CA ASP A 123 -4.44 -4.89 -6.57
C ASP A 123 -3.36 -4.06 -7.28
N ASN A 124 -2.52 -3.36 -6.50
CA ASN A 124 -1.33 -2.67 -6.97
C ASN A 124 -1.50 -1.87 -8.27
N TYR A 125 -2.55 -1.05 -8.34
CA TYR A 125 -2.85 -0.26 -9.53
C TYR A 125 -1.82 0.85 -9.73
N GLU A 126 -1.17 0.86 -10.90
CA GLU A 126 -0.19 1.89 -11.27
C GLU A 126 -0.86 3.04 -12.02
N VAL A 127 -0.46 4.27 -11.71
CA VAL A 127 -0.95 5.48 -12.37
C VAL A 127 0.16 6.18 -13.14
N LYS A 128 -0.23 7.00 -14.12
CA LYS A 128 0.68 7.87 -14.85
C LYS A 128 0.44 9.30 -14.42
N LEU A 129 1.53 9.99 -14.09
CA LEU A 129 1.50 11.40 -13.71
C LEU A 129 1.82 12.25 -14.95
N THR A 130 1.04 13.30 -15.15
CA THR A 130 1.21 14.25 -16.26
C THR A 130 1.61 15.61 -15.68
N PRO A 131 2.48 16.40 -16.32
CA PRO A 131 2.72 17.78 -15.90
C PRO A 131 1.42 18.61 -15.88
N ILE A 132 1.36 19.58 -14.97
CA ILE A 132 0.32 20.63 -15.00
C ILE A 132 0.90 21.76 -15.83
N ASP A 133 0.22 22.13 -16.92
CA ASP A 133 0.61 23.27 -17.78
C ASP A 133 0.48 24.62 -17.06
#